data_AF-A0A3I8FSP6-F1
#
_entry.id   AF-A0A3I8FSP6-F1
#
_cell.length_a   1.000
_cell.length_b   1.000
_cell.length_c   1.000
_cell.angle_alpha   90.00
_cell.angle_beta   90.00
_cell.angle_gamma   90.00
#
_symmetry.space_group_name_H-M   'P 1'
#
loop_
_entity.id
_entity.type
_entity.pdbx_description
1 polymer ?
#
loop_
_entity_poly.entity_id
_entity_poly.type
_entity_poly.pdbx_seq_one_letter_code
_entity_poly.pdbx_strand_id
1 'polypeptide(L)'
;DNNSKLDEPIPVDLFVKIDGDEVIKLNALLMRRNSRFIGAESSDKDDIIKLLKQLQAAKKKIIVGIQGKGGESRQSYSGDVINSTGAVSKFVKACKINL
;
A
#
# COMPACT_ATOMS: atom_id res chain seq x y z
N ASP A 1 6.00 -9.01 -30.09
CA ASP A 1 5.33 -7.83 -29.51
C ASP A 1 4.54 -8.19 -28.28
N ASN A 2 4.96 -7.75 -27.08
CA ASN A 2 4.15 -7.86 -25.85
C ASN A 2 4.73 -7.00 -24.72
N ASN A 3 5.05 -5.73 -25.01
CA ASN A 3 5.62 -4.79 -24.05
C ASN A 3 4.74 -3.54 -23.92
N SER A 4 3.51 -3.67 -23.41
CA SER A 4 2.62 -2.52 -23.13
C SER A 4 1.30 -2.92 -22.45
N LYS A 5 1.33 -3.30 -21.16
CA LYS A 5 0.07 -3.49 -20.39
C LYS A 5 0.05 -2.80 -19.02
N LEU A 6 0.94 -1.83 -18.78
CA LEU A 6 0.84 -0.90 -17.64
C LEU A 6 1.37 0.49 -18.03
N ASP A 7 1.10 0.95 -19.26
CA ASP A 7 1.43 2.32 -19.66
C ASP A 7 0.36 3.31 -19.13
N GLU A 8 -0.84 2.81 -18.83
CA GLU A 8 -1.93 3.57 -18.20
C GLU A 8 -2.23 3.03 -16.79
N PRO A 9 -2.41 3.92 -15.79
CA PRO A 9 -2.79 3.51 -14.44
C PRO A 9 -4.15 2.79 -14.41
N ILE A 10 -4.21 1.65 -13.69
CA ILE A 10 -5.42 0.84 -13.57
C ILE A 10 -6.07 1.11 -12.20
N PRO A 11 -7.35 1.54 -12.14
CA PRO A 11 -8.03 1.75 -10.86
C PRO A 11 -8.30 0.41 -10.15
N VAL A 12 -7.98 0.37 -8.86
CA VAL A 12 -8.11 -0.80 -7.99
C VAL A 12 -8.59 -0.40 -6.60
N ASP A 13 -9.11 -1.37 -5.86
CA ASP A 13 -9.22 -1.30 -4.41
C ASP A 13 -7.97 -1.96 -3.80
N LEU A 14 -7.25 -1.23 -2.96
CA LEU A 14 -6.11 -1.73 -2.20
C LEU A 14 -6.54 -1.96 -0.75
N PHE A 15 -6.29 -3.15 -0.24
CA PHE A 15 -6.59 -3.55 1.14
C PHE A 15 -5.27 -3.80 1.86
N VAL A 16 -5.06 -3.14 3.00
CA VAL A 16 -3.85 -3.33 3.80
C VAL A 16 -4.24 -3.74 5.21
N LYS A 17 -3.66 -4.84 5.69
CA LYS A 17 -3.78 -5.29 7.07
C LYS A 17 -2.39 -5.38 7.70
N ILE A 18 -2.21 -4.65 8.80
CA ILE A 18 -1.00 -4.71 9.62
C ILE A 18 -1.30 -5.56 10.85
N ASP A 19 -0.49 -6.60 11.09
CA ASP A 19 -0.62 -7.51 12.22
C ASP A 19 -2.07 -8.01 12.44
N GLY A 20 -2.68 -7.63 13.57
CA GLY A 20 -4.04 -7.95 13.97
C GLY A 20 -5.01 -6.79 13.84
N ASP A 21 -4.57 -5.64 13.33
CA ASP A 21 -5.37 -4.43 13.23
C ASP A 21 -6.48 -4.55 12.15
N GLU A 22 -7.38 -3.56 12.13
CA GLU A 22 -8.42 -3.45 11.12
C GLU A 22 -7.85 -3.29 9.71
N VAL A 23 -8.57 -3.84 8.72
CA VAL A 23 -8.20 -3.72 7.30
C VAL A 23 -8.49 -2.30 6.83
N ILE A 24 -7.46 -1.63 6.34
CA ILE A 24 -7.59 -0.32 5.70
C ILE A 24 -7.84 -0.54 4.20
N LYS A 25 -8.93 0.03 3.68
CA LYS A 25 -9.23 0.06 2.25
C LYS A 25 -8.84 1.43 1.68
N LEU A 26 -8.12 1.43 0.56
CA LEU A 26 -7.70 2.62 -0.18
C LEU A 26 -8.21 2.51 -1.62
N ASN A 27 -8.74 3.59 -2.17
CA ASN A 27 -8.87 3.75 -3.62
C ASN A 27 -7.49 4.02 -4.19
N ALA A 28 -7.05 3.18 -5.13
CA ALA A 28 -5.70 3.28 -5.66
C ALA A 28 -5.65 3.12 -7.18
N LEU A 29 -4.54 3.58 -7.74
CA LEU A 29 -4.14 3.34 -9.11
C LEU A 29 -2.94 2.39 -9.12
N LEU A 30 -3.07 1.24 -9.75
CA LEU A 30 -1.99 0.30 -10.00
C LEU A 30 -1.25 0.73 -11.26
N MET A 31 0.05 0.95 -11.17
CA MET A 31 0.87 1.45 -12.27
C MET A 31 2.28 0.88 -12.23
N ARG A 32 2.96 0.84 -13.38
CA ARG A 32 4.37 0.47 -13.42
C ARG A 32 5.20 1.60 -12.82
N ARG A 33 5.97 1.30 -11.77
CA ARG A 33 6.90 2.28 -11.17
C ARG A 33 8.22 2.35 -11.94
N ASN A 34 8.71 1.22 -12.44
CA ASN A 34 9.86 1.11 -13.34
C ASN A 34 9.88 -0.27 -14.02
N SER A 35 10.96 -0.60 -14.74
CA SER A 35 11.10 -1.88 -15.45
C SER A 35 11.02 -3.12 -14.54
N ARG A 36 11.25 -2.98 -13.22
CA ARG A 36 11.28 -4.09 -12.26
C ARG A 36 10.10 -4.09 -11.29
N PHE A 37 9.45 -2.95 -11.06
CA PHE A 37 8.47 -2.81 -9.99
C PHE A 37 7.15 -2.21 -10.47
N ILE A 38 6.07 -2.72 -9.91
CA ILE A 38 4.72 -2.15 -9.97
C ILE A 38 4.45 -1.47 -8.63
N GLY A 39 3.74 -0.35 -8.65
CA GLY A 39 3.30 0.38 -7.47
C GLY A 39 1.79 0.57 -7.46
N ALA A 40 1.25 0.79 -6.26
CA ALA A 40 -0.08 1.32 -6.07
C ALA A 40 0.03 2.72 -5.49
N GLU A 41 -0.72 3.67 -6.04
CA GLU A 41 -0.77 5.06 -5.58
C GLU A 41 -2.18 5.40 -5.11
N SER A 42 -2.30 6.07 -3.97
CA SER A 42 -3.58 6.54 -3.42
C SER A 42 -3.42 7.97 -2.90
N SER A 43 -4.50 8.74 -2.95
CA SER A 43 -4.60 10.09 -2.38
C SER A 43 -5.51 10.14 -1.13
N ASP A 44 -5.93 8.98 -0.61
CA ASP A 44 -6.84 8.85 0.52
C ASP A 44 -6.10 9.16 1.84
N LYS A 45 -5.88 10.46 2.09
CA LYS A 45 -4.95 10.95 3.12
C LYS A 45 -5.22 10.40 4.53
N ASP A 46 -6.48 10.37 4.96
CA ASP A 46 -6.82 9.92 6.32
C ASP A 46 -6.50 8.43 6.52
N ASP A 47 -6.76 7.62 5.52
CA ASP A 47 -6.46 6.19 5.54
C ASP A 47 -4.96 5.91 5.40
N ILE A 48 -4.24 6.74 4.65
CA ILE A 48 -2.76 6.74 4.63
C ILE A 48 -2.20 7.07 6.02
N ILE A 49 -2.75 8.05 6.73
CA ILE A 49 -2.33 8.39 8.10
C ILE A 49 -2.61 7.23 9.07
N LYS A 50 -3.78 6.60 8.99
CA LYS A 50 -4.09 5.38 9.78
C LYS A 50 -3.09 4.27 9.50
N LEU A 51 -2.76 4.04 8.23
CA LEU A 51 -1.80 3.02 7.82
C LEU A 51 -0.39 3.32 8.37
N LEU A 52 0.05 4.57 8.32
CA LEU A 52 1.33 4.98 8.90
C LEU A 52 1.37 4.75 10.42
N LYS A 53 0.28 5.05 11.15
CA LYS A 53 0.17 4.77 12.58
C LYS A 53 0.28 3.28 12.88
N GLN A 54 -0.45 2.44 12.14
CA GLN A 54 -0.38 0.98 12.29
C GLN A 54 1.04 0.47 12.01
N LEU A 55 1.67 0.91 10.90
CA LEU A 55 3.04 0.55 10.57
C LEU A 55 4.07 1.01 11.60
N GLN A 56 3.83 2.15 12.26
CA GLN A 56 4.70 2.65 13.33
C GLN A 56 4.69 1.71 14.55
N ALA A 57 3.54 1.10 14.86
CA ALA A 57 3.37 0.20 15.98
C ALA A 57 3.54 -1.29 15.64
N ALA A 58 3.72 -1.63 14.36
CA ALA A 58 3.74 -2.99 13.84
C ALA A 58 4.92 -3.83 14.35
N LYS A 59 4.69 -5.13 14.49
CA LYS A 59 5.65 -6.08 15.06
C LYS A 59 5.86 -7.35 14.23
N LYS A 60 4.88 -7.77 13.43
CA LYS A 60 4.91 -9.10 12.79
C LYS A 60 4.87 -9.03 11.29
N LYS A 61 3.71 -8.69 10.71
CA LYS A 61 3.45 -8.86 9.28
C LYS A 61 2.53 -7.80 8.70
N ILE A 62 2.65 -7.63 7.40
CA ILE A 62 1.74 -6.89 6.55
C ILE A 62 1.10 -7.86 5.56
N ILE A 63 -0.18 -7.67 5.27
CA ILE A 63 -0.91 -8.33 4.20
C ILE A 63 -1.47 -7.24 3.29
N VAL A 64 -1.24 -7.35 2.00
CA VAL A 64 -1.71 -6.41 0.97
C VAL A 64 -2.57 -7.17 -0.03
N GLY A 65 -3.84 -6.82 -0.12
CA GLY A 65 -4.79 -7.29 -1.13
C GLY A 65 -5.01 -6.24 -2.21
N ILE A 66 -5.10 -6.67 -3.46
CA ILE A 66 -5.43 -5.83 -4.61
C ILE A 66 -6.66 -6.44 -5.29
N GLN A 67 -7.69 -5.62 -5.52
CA GLN A 67 -8.89 -6.03 -6.23
C GLN A 67 -9.18 -5.06 -7.38
N GLY A 68 -9.36 -5.59 -8.60
CA GLY A 68 -9.85 -4.78 -9.72
C GLY A 68 -11.27 -4.29 -9.48
N LYS A 69 -11.64 -3.11 -9.98
CA LYS A 69 -12.96 -2.49 -9.71
C LYS A 69 -14.16 -3.32 -10.17
N GLY A 70 -13.99 -4.23 -11.15
CA GLY A 70 -15.00 -5.22 -11.55
C GLY A 70 -15.15 -6.43 -10.61
N GLY A 71 -14.29 -6.54 -9.59
CA GLY A 71 -14.34 -7.57 -8.56
C GLY A 71 -13.78 -8.94 -8.94
N GLU A 72 -13.56 -9.21 -10.22
CA GLU A 72 -13.14 -10.51 -10.76
C GLU A 72 -11.66 -10.84 -10.54
N SER A 73 -10.79 -9.82 -10.53
CA SER A 73 -9.36 -10.00 -10.26
C SER A 73 -9.04 -9.68 -8.81
N ARG A 74 -8.46 -10.66 -8.09
CA ARG A 74 -8.00 -10.51 -6.70
C ARG A 74 -6.61 -11.11 -6.55
N GLN A 75 -5.73 -10.38 -5.89
CA GLN A 75 -4.39 -10.84 -5.55
C GLN A 75 -4.09 -10.47 -4.09
N SER A 76 -3.27 -11.27 -3.42
CA SER A 76 -2.85 -11.02 -2.04
C SER A 76 -1.37 -11.35 -1.87
N TYR A 77 -0.70 -10.51 -1.13
CA TYR A 77 0.73 -10.60 -0.82
C TYR A 77 0.91 -10.42 0.68
N SER A 78 1.93 -11.07 1.25
CA SER A 78 2.29 -10.87 2.66
C SER A 78 3.80 -10.76 2.82
N GLY A 79 4.22 -10.05 3.86
CA GLY A 79 5.64 -9.94 4.21
C GLY A 79 5.81 -9.48 5.65
N ASP A 80 7.07 -9.46 6.11
CA ASP A 80 7.42 -9.00 7.45
C ASP A 80 7.51 -7.47 7.49
N VAL A 81 7.25 -6.90 8.67
CA VAL A 81 7.31 -5.44 8.93
C VAL A 81 8.62 -5.01 9.60
N ILE A 82 9.70 -5.75 9.34
CA ILE A 82 11.00 -5.50 9.97
C ILE A 82 11.42 -4.04 9.74
N ASN A 83 11.75 -3.35 10.85
CA ASN A 83 12.14 -1.93 10.88
C ASN A 83 11.07 -0.90 10.45
N SER A 84 9.80 -1.29 10.33
CA SER A 84 8.72 -0.36 9.94
C SER A 84 8.61 0.85 10.87
N THR A 85 8.72 0.67 12.20
CA THR A 85 8.70 1.75 13.19
C THR A 85 9.73 2.84 12.90
N GLY A 86 10.97 2.43 12.61
CA GLY A 86 12.06 3.36 12.31
C GLY A 86 11.87 4.04 10.96
N ALA A 87 11.41 3.32 9.95
CA ALA A 87 11.14 3.85 8.62
C ALA A 87 10.01 4.89 8.64
N VAL A 88 8.89 4.59 9.31
CA VAL A 88 7.77 5.53 9.45
C VAL A 88 8.20 6.78 10.20
N SER A 89 8.91 6.65 11.33
CA SER A 89 9.39 7.79 12.12
C SER A 89 10.27 8.74 11.31
N LYS A 90 11.14 8.20 10.44
CA LYS A 90 11.96 9.00 9.52
C LYS A 90 11.11 9.70 8.46
N PHE A 91 10.18 8.97 7.85
CA PHE A 91 9.29 9.49 6.82
C PHE A 91 8.44 10.66 7.33
N VAL A 92 7.74 10.48 8.45
CA VAL A 92 6.84 11.52 8.98
C VAL A 92 7.59 12.77 9.44
N LYS A 93 8.81 12.60 9.97
CA LYS A 93 9.69 13.73 10.29
C LYS A 93 10.11 14.49 9.02
N ALA A 94 10.51 13.80 7.96
CA ALA A 94 10.92 14.42 6.70
C ALA A 94 9.75 15.15 6.01
N CYS A 95 8.57 14.56 6.05
CA CYS A 95 7.36 15.11 5.44
C CYS A 95 6.57 16.06 6.35
N LYS A 96 7.04 16.31 7.58
CA LYS A 96 6.37 17.13 8.60
C LYS A 96 4.91 16.69 8.85
N ILE A 97 4.69 15.38 8.86
CA ILE A 97 3.39 14.76 9.13
C ILE A 97 3.28 14.56 10.64
N ASN A 98 2.18 15.01 11.24
CA ASN A 98 1.86 14.68 12.63
C ASN A 98 0.99 13.41 12.65
N LEU A 99 1.50 12.35 13.26
CA LEU A 99 0.75 11.10 13.50
C LEU A 99 0.03 11.20 14.84
#